data_AF-A0A0T6BE52-F1
#
_entry.id   AF-A0A0T6BE52-F1
#
_cell.length_a   1.000
_cell.length_b   1.000
_cell.length_c   1.000
_cell.angle_alpha   90.00
_cell.angle_beta   90.00
_cell.angle_gamma   90.00
#
_symmetry.space_group_name_H-M   'P 1'
#
loop_
_entity.id
_entity.type
_entity.pdbx_description
1 polymer ?
#
loop_
_entity_poly.entity_id
_entity_poly.type
_entity_poly.pdbx_seq_one_letter_code
_entity_poly.pdbx_strand_id
1 'polypeptide(L)'
;MDSEFQFFNDLLSIGCCKLCAMRYLCKKSIDFNNVDEYLIENDLYKDVTKTNNDDDDFVIKKVKTNPCVICLGLLQQESLSQIIQSDKLDKAKQYDSTVFTCSISMPASILLREHSMQIYLKNKFPNIYKENGEIPLNRVWKIFVKHALGKYLGKIFENSDTCDFFINVTMEYEQDIMELNHLKKMQPKMYEERSTQRRKYNGELFSRKGVITALSITESEDFIKNYPVPPEIPPSFLFVKDIECKHNSIFFAGRYTKYSRELSQSPWVIDGVKTMETSVQEIIFDSIKKVLGLVKTVRCYVTE
;
A
#
# COMPACT_ATOMS: atom_id res chain seq x y z
N MET A 1 -5.15 -32.67 -5.78
CA MET A 1 -6.23 -32.12 -4.94
C MET A 1 -5.82 -32.20 -3.47
N ASP A 2 -5.52 -33.40 -2.94
CA ASP A 2 -5.04 -33.57 -1.55
C ASP A 2 -3.78 -32.75 -1.20
N SER A 3 -2.84 -32.63 -2.14
CA SER A 3 -1.59 -31.88 -1.93
C SER A 3 -1.80 -30.36 -1.81
N GLU A 4 -2.77 -29.80 -2.53
CA GLU A 4 -3.09 -28.36 -2.47
C GLU A 4 -3.91 -28.02 -1.22
N PHE A 5 -4.81 -28.92 -0.82
CA PHE A 5 -5.50 -28.83 0.47
C PHE A 5 -4.49 -28.86 1.62
N GLN A 6 -3.53 -29.79 1.58
CA GLN A 6 -2.48 -29.86 2.58
C GLN A 6 -1.62 -28.60 2.60
N PHE A 7 -1.22 -28.09 1.42
CA PHE A 7 -0.50 -26.82 1.30
C PHE A 7 -1.29 -25.69 1.96
N PHE A 8 -2.55 -25.48 1.57
CA PHE A 8 -3.35 -24.36 2.05
C PHE A 8 -3.56 -24.40 3.57
N ASN A 9 -3.94 -25.57 4.11
CA ASN A 9 -4.15 -25.73 5.54
C ASN A 9 -2.85 -25.60 6.36
N ASP A 10 -1.71 -26.02 5.80
CA ASP A 10 -0.42 -25.81 6.43
C ASP A 10 -0.12 -24.33 6.62
N LEU A 11 -0.36 -23.52 5.57
CA LEU A 11 -0.18 -22.07 5.64
C LEU A 11 -1.11 -21.44 6.69
N LEU A 12 -2.37 -21.89 6.76
CA LEU A 12 -3.29 -21.41 7.81
C LEU A 12 -2.79 -21.80 9.21
N SER A 13 -2.27 -23.02 9.38
CA SER A 13 -1.80 -23.53 10.68
C SER A 13 -0.61 -22.74 11.26
N ILE A 14 0.25 -22.19 10.38
CA ILE A 14 1.37 -21.32 10.77
C ILE A 14 0.96 -19.84 10.92
N GLY A 15 -0.34 -19.51 10.81
CA GLY A 15 -0.86 -18.16 11.04
C GLY A 15 -0.92 -17.27 9.78
N CYS A 16 -0.89 -17.84 8.58
CA CYS A 16 -1.16 -17.11 7.34
C CYS A 16 -2.67 -16.83 7.20
N CYS A 17 -3.06 -15.63 6.74
CA CYS A 17 -4.46 -15.38 6.40
C CYS A 17 -4.83 -16.07 5.08
N LYS A 18 -6.13 -16.36 4.89
CA LYS A 18 -6.67 -17.02 3.69
C LYS A 18 -6.19 -16.36 2.39
N LEU A 19 -6.25 -15.03 2.33
CA LEU A 19 -5.81 -14.25 1.18
C LEU A 19 -4.31 -14.40 0.86
N CYS A 20 -3.45 -14.39 1.88
CA CYS A 20 -2.02 -14.65 1.68
C CYS A 20 -1.77 -16.10 1.28
N ALA A 21 -2.45 -17.07 1.89
CA ALA A 21 -2.31 -18.48 1.51
C ALA A 21 -2.69 -18.71 0.03
N MET A 22 -3.76 -18.08 -0.44
CA MET A 22 -4.15 -18.09 -1.85
C MET A 22 -3.12 -17.44 -2.78
N ARG A 23 -2.49 -16.33 -2.36
CA ARG A 23 -1.42 -15.68 -3.16
C ARG A 23 -0.31 -16.65 -3.52
N TYR A 24 0.05 -17.55 -2.60
CA TYR A 24 1.11 -18.55 -2.77
C TYR A 24 0.67 -19.84 -3.46
N LEU A 25 -0.65 -20.08 -3.62
CA LEU A 25 -1.15 -21.14 -4.52
C LEU A 25 -0.97 -20.76 -6.00
N CYS A 26 -0.77 -19.49 -6.32
CA CYS A 26 -0.32 -19.01 -7.63
C CYS A 26 -1.23 -19.40 -8.82
N LYS A 27 -2.51 -19.65 -8.59
CA LYS A 27 -3.46 -20.01 -9.65
C LYS A 27 -4.03 -18.75 -10.32
N LYS A 28 -3.97 -18.71 -11.66
CA LYS A 28 -4.50 -17.60 -12.47
C LYS A 28 -6.02 -17.42 -12.36
N SER A 29 -6.74 -18.47 -11.97
CA SER A 29 -8.20 -18.50 -11.83
C SER A 29 -8.71 -18.10 -10.45
N ILE A 30 -7.85 -17.68 -9.52
CA ILE A 30 -8.28 -17.33 -8.17
C ILE A 30 -9.15 -16.07 -8.21
N ASP A 31 -10.39 -16.20 -7.70
CA ASP A 31 -11.23 -15.05 -7.39
C ASP A 31 -10.93 -14.54 -5.98
N PHE A 32 -10.35 -13.36 -5.91
CA PHE A 32 -10.07 -12.66 -4.64
C PHE A 32 -11.25 -11.83 -4.13
N ASN A 33 -12.33 -11.68 -4.90
CA ASN A 33 -13.53 -10.98 -4.45
C ASN A 33 -14.36 -11.85 -3.51
N ASN A 34 -14.41 -13.16 -3.74
CA ASN A 34 -15.15 -14.11 -2.92
C ASN A 34 -14.31 -15.32 -2.52
N VAL A 35 -13.32 -15.07 -1.66
CA VAL A 35 -12.33 -16.06 -1.21
C VAL A 35 -12.98 -17.27 -0.57
N ASP A 36 -13.96 -17.06 0.32
CA ASP A 36 -14.58 -18.17 1.04
C ASP A 36 -15.35 -19.10 0.11
N GLU A 37 -16.07 -18.53 -0.87
CA GLU A 37 -16.77 -19.31 -1.90
C GLU A 37 -15.78 -20.11 -2.75
N TYR A 38 -14.72 -19.46 -3.26
CA TYR A 38 -13.68 -20.15 -4.03
C TYR A 38 -13.03 -21.30 -3.26
N LEU A 39 -12.75 -21.10 -1.96
CA LEU A 39 -12.12 -22.13 -1.13
C LEU A 39 -13.02 -23.34 -0.90
N ILE A 40 -14.34 -23.13 -0.77
CA ILE A 40 -15.33 -24.20 -0.64
C ILE A 40 -15.47 -24.95 -1.96
N GLU A 41 -15.64 -24.23 -3.07
CA GLU A 41 -15.83 -24.83 -4.41
C GLU A 41 -14.64 -25.67 -4.88
N ASN A 42 -13.44 -25.36 -4.39
CA ASN A 42 -12.20 -26.07 -4.76
C ASN A 42 -11.73 -27.07 -3.69
N ASP A 43 -12.56 -27.39 -2.70
CA ASP A 43 -12.26 -28.31 -1.59
C ASP A 43 -10.95 -27.96 -0.84
N LEU A 44 -10.57 -26.68 -0.80
CA LEU A 44 -9.34 -26.19 -0.15
C LEU A 44 -9.57 -25.87 1.34
N TYR A 45 -10.82 -25.64 1.73
CA TYR A 45 -11.23 -25.32 3.08
C TYR A 45 -12.58 -25.97 3.38
N LYS A 46 -12.66 -26.72 4.48
CA LYS A 46 -13.94 -27.23 5.01
C LYS A 46 -14.38 -26.30 6.12
N ASP A 47 -15.47 -25.58 5.89
CA ASP A 47 -16.02 -24.67 6.88
C ASP A 47 -16.62 -25.48 8.05
N VAL A 48 -15.94 -25.47 9.20
CA VAL A 48 -16.38 -26.20 10.40
C VAL A 48 -17.68 -25.60 10.97
N THR A 49 -18.06 -24.39 10.53
CA THR A 49 -19.22 -23.67 11.06
C THR A 49 -20.55 -23.98 10.36
N LYS A 50 -20.54 -24.74 9.25
CA LYS A 50 -21.76 -25.20 8.56
C LYS A 50 -22.09 -26.66 8.84
N THR A 51 -22.10 -27.05 10.12
CA THR A 51 -22.86 -28.24 10.55
C THR A 51 -23.91 -27.83 11.57
N ASN A 52 -25.16 -27.80 11.09
CA ASN A 52 -26.43 -27.86 11.82
C ASN A 52 -26.72 -26.77 12.89
N ASN A 53 -27.46 -25.73 12.50
CA ASN A 53 -28.91 -25.62 12.75
C ASN A 53 -29.41 -24.20 12.43
N ASP A 54 -30.61 -24.17 11.86
CA ASP A 54 -31.44 -22.99 11.64
C ASP A 54 -31.79 -22.28 12.97
N ASP A 55 -32.05 -20.98 12.85
CA ASP A 55 -32.63 -20.07 13.85
C ASP A 55 -31.81 -19.79 15.13
N ASP A 56 -30.97 -18.76 15.10
CA ASP A 56 -31.12 -17.61 16.02
C ASP A 56 -30.16 -16.47 15.68
N ASP A 57 -30.65 -15.25 15.90
CA ASP A 57 -30.00 -13.96 15.69
C ASP A 57 -28.85 -13.75 16.70
N PHE A 58 -27.79 -14.55 16.59
CA PHE A 58 -26.60 -14.38 17.43
C PHE A 58 -25.63 -13.40 16.76
N VAL A 59 -25.46 -12.24 17.40
CA VAL A 59 -24.33 -11.33 17.16
C VAL A 59 -23.04 -12.10 17.39
N ILE A 60 -22.46 -12.63 16.32
CA ILE A 60 -21.20 -13.38 16.35
C ILE A 60 -20.11 -12.41 16.86
N LYS A 61 -19.69 -12.59 18.12
CA LYS A 61 -18.49 -11.96 18.65
C LYS A 61 -17.32 -12.38 17.76
N LYS A 62 -16.82 -11.46 16.92
CA LYS A 62 -15.64 -11.70 16.07
C LYS A 62 -14.49 -12.19 16.95
N VAL A 63 -14.07 -13.44 16.73
CA VAL A 63 -12.86 -14.00 17.37
C VAL A 63 -11.68 -13.14 16.94
N LYS A 64 -10.94 -12.55 17.89
CA LYS A 64 -9.72 -11.82 17.58
C LYS A 64 -8.72 -12.79 16.97
N THR A 65 -8.53 -12.72 15.66
CA THR A 65 -7.48 -13.46 14.97
C THR A 65 -6.15 -12.75 15.17
N ASN A 66 -5.05 -13.50 15.29
CA ASN A 66 -3.71 -12.90 15.29
C ASN A 66 -3.43 -12.21 13.92
N PRO A 67 -2.52 -11.23 13.87
CA PRO A 67 -2.12 -10.65 12.61
C PRO A 67 -1.40 -11.70 11.75
N CYS A 68 -1.67 -11.67 10.45
CA CYS A 68 -1.08 -12.61 9.51
C CYS A 68 0.45 -12.57 9.54
N VAL A 69 1.10 -13.75 9.60
CA VAL A 69 2.58 -13.88 9.66
C VAL A 69 3.31 -13.30 8.46
N ILE A 70 2.60 -13.04 7.35
CA ILE A 70 3.18 -12.52 6.11
C ILE A 70 2.84 -11.04 5.92
N CYS A 71 1.55 -10.71 5.86
CA CYS A 71 1.11 -9.35 5.54
C CYS A 71 0.86 -8.47 6.76
N LEU A 72 1.16 -8.95 7.98
CA LEU A 72 1.00 -8.21 9.23
C LEU A 72 -0.45 -7.75 9.50
N GLY A 73 -1.40 -8.41 8.83
CA GLY A 73 -2.83 -8.10 8.84
C GLY A 73 -3.31 -7.07 7.82
N LEU A 74 -2.50 -6.73 6.81
CA LEU A 74 -2.90 -5.88 5.70
C LEU A 74 -4.19 -6.35 5.00
N LEU A 75 -4.32 -7.67 4.84
CA LEU A 75 -5.44 -8.35 4.17
C LEU A 75 -6.45 -8.90 5.18
N GLN A 76 -6.53 -8.34 6.39
CA GLN A 76 -7.52 -8.68 7.40
C GLN A 76 -8.46 -7.50 7.65
N GLN A 77 -9.61 -7.77 8.29
CA GLN A 77 -10.65 -6.76 8.47
C GLN A 77 -10.23 -5.61 9.40
N GLU A 78 -9.31 -5.85 10.32
CA GLU A 78 -8.76 -4.84 11.23
C GLU A 78 -8.09 -3.71 10.43
N SER A 79 -7.29 -4.04 9.41
CA SER A 79 -6.65 -3.07 8.52
C SER A 79 -7.67 -2.24 7.74
N LEU A 80 -8.67 -2.90 7.14
CA LEU A 80 -9.72 -2.21 6.39
C LEU A 80 -10.55 -1.28 7.28
N SER A 81 -10.88 -1.74 8.48
CA SER A 81 -11.64 -0.95 9.46
C SER A 81 -10.86 0.31 9.86
N GLN A 82 -9.55 0.20 10.11
CA GLN A 82 -8.69 1.35 10.41
C GLN A 82 -8.65 2.37 9.26
N ILE A 83 -8.58 1.91 8.01
CA ILE A 83 -8.57 2.80 6.83
C ILE A 83 -9.89 3.57 6.74
N ILE A 84 -11.02 2.87 6.87
CA ILE A 84 -12.37 3.44 6.77
C ILE A 84 -12.64 4.44 7.90
N GLN A 85 -12.18 4.14 9.12
CA GLN A 85 -12.37 4.99 10.29
C GLN A 85 -11.43 6.20 10.35
N SER A 86 -10.51 6.34 9.40
CA SER A 86 -9.56 7.45 9.41
C SER A 86 -10.22 8.74 8.90
N ASP A 87 -10.23 9.78 9.73
CA ASP A 87 -10.66 11.14 9.34
C ASP A 87 -9.90 11.70 8.11
N LYS A 88 -8.70 11.18 7.85
CA LYS A 88 -7.91 11.56 6.66
C LYS A 88 -8.56 11.07 5.37
N LEU A 89 -9.26 9.93 5.40
CA LEU A 89 -10.01 9.41 4.26
C LEU A 89 -11.24 10.28 3.96
N ASP A 90 -11.85 10.93 4.95
CA ASP A 90 -12.99 11.81 4.72
C ASP A 90 -12.67 13.01 3.84
N LYS A 91 -11.40 13.44 3.80
CA LYS A 91 -10.94 14.46 2.85
C LYS A 91 -11.17 14.03 1.40
N ALA A 92 -11.14 12.73 1.11
CA ALA A 92 -11.40 12.22 -0.24
C ALA A 92 -12.84 12.49 -0.71
N LYS A 93 -13.80 12.64 0.21
CA LYS A 93 -15.20 12.96 -0.13
C LYS A 93 -15.36 14.38 -0.66
N GLN A 94 -14.42 15.28 -0.36
CA GLN A 94 -14.44 16.67 -0.79
C GLN A 94 -14.01 16.86 -2.25
N TYR A 95 -13.38 15.86 -2.85
CA TYR A 95 -13.03 15.87 -4.27
C TYR A 95 -14.29 15.60 -5.10
N ASP A 96 -14.47 16.33 -6.18
CA ASP A 96 -15.60 16.21 -7.13
C ASP A 96 -15.46 15.00 -8.07
N SER A 97 -14.30 14.35 -8.09
CA SER A 97 -14.03 13.15 -8.90
C SER A 97 -15.00 12.00 -8.58
N THR A 98 -15.66 11.44 -9.59
CA THR A 98 -16.55 10.28 -9.45
C THR A 98 -15.79 8.95 -9.36
N VAL A 99 -14.55 8.95 -9.88
CA VAL A 99 -13.64 7.80 -9.93
C VAL A 99 -12.40 8.11 -9.12
N PHE A 100 -11.83 7.09 -8.47
CA PHE A 100 -10.53 7.18 -7.80
C PHE A 100 -9.72 5.90 -7.98
N THR A 101 -8.41 6.03 -7.87
CA THR A 101 -7.49 4.90 -7.74
C THR A 101 -6.80 4.93 -6.38
N CYS A 102 -6.26 3.79 -5.95
CA CYS A 102 -5.61 3.67 -4.66
C CYS A 102 -4.24 3.00 -4.75
N SER A 103 -3.29 3.52 -3.98
CA SER A 103 -1.97 2.94 -3.77
C SER A 103 -1.72 2.69 -2.29
N ILE A 104 -0.81 1.75 -2.01
CA ILE A 104 -0.44 1.36 -0.66
C ILE A 104 1.08 1.44 -0.50
N SER A 105 1.52 2.12 0.54
CA SER A 105 2.90 2.08 1.04
C SER A 105 2.95 1.16 2.25
N MET A 106 3.85 0.18 2.22
CA MET A 106 3.91 -0.93 3.17
C MET A 106 5.25 -0.97 3.91
N PRO A 107 5.29 -1.43 5.17
CA PRO A 107 6.52 -1.67 5.92
C PRO A 107 7.48 -2.58 5.15
N ALA A 108 8.78 -2.32 5.21
CA ALA A 108 9.75 -3.07 4.44
C ALA A 108 9.99 -4.49 5.00
N SER A 109 9.69 -4.73 6.29
CA SER A 109 9.69 -6.06 6.93
C SER A 109 8.76 -7.06 6.24
N ILE A 110 7.71 -6.60 5.55
CA ILE A 110 6.88 -7.51 4.73
C ILE A 110 7.73 -8.21 3.66
N LEU A 111 8.71 -7.53 3.06
CA LEU A 111 9.60 -8.16 2.08
C LEU A 111 10.46 -9.25 2.72
N LEU A 112 10.94 -9.01 3.95
CA LEU A 112 11.71 -9.96 4.73
C LEU A 112 10.87 -11.21 5.07
N ARG A 113 9.62 -11.00 5.49
CA ARG A 113 8.65 -12.06 5.80
C ARG A 113 8.24 -12.85 4.55
N GLU A 114 8.01 -12.16 3.43
CA GLU A 114 7.72 -12.80 2.15
C GLU A 114 8.90 -13.70 1.73
N HIS A 115 10.14 -13.24 1.85
CA HIS A 115 11.33 -14.05 1.54
C HIS A 115 11.48 -15.27 2.46
N SER A 116 11.29 -15.09 3.76
CA SER A 116 11.26 -16.21 4.71
C SER A 116 10.20 -17.24 4.33
N MET A 117 8.99 -16.80 3.95
CA MET A 117 7.95 -17.70 3.47
C MET A 117 8.35 -18.42 2.17
N GLN A 118 8.99 -17.73 1.22
CA GLN A 118 9.47 -18.36 -0.02
C GLN A 118 10.43 -19.52 0.27
N ILE A 119 11.39 -19.34 1.21
CA ILE A 119 12.31 -20.40 1.62
C ILE A 119 11.54 -21.57 2.25
N TYR A 120 10.60 -21.28 3.15
CA TYR A 120 9.76 -22.30 3.78
C TYR A 120 9.00 -23.15 2.74
N LEU A 121 8.35 -22.49 1.79
CA LEU A 121 7.55 -23.15 0.75
C LEU A 121 8.41 -23.96 -0.23
N LYS A 122 9.59 -23.44 -0.61
CA LYS A 122 10.55 -24.19 -1.44
C LYS A 122 10.99 -25.48 -0.76
N ASN A 123 11.26 -25.44 0.54
CA ASN A 123 11.75 -26.59 1.29
C ASN A 123 10.65 -27.63 1.55
N LYS A 124 9.43 -27.17 1.90
CA LYS A 124 8.34 -28.06 2.32
C LYS A 124 7.44 -28.53 1.19
N PHE A 125 7.22 -27.68 0.18
CA PHE A 125 6.30 -27.95 -0.93
C PHE A 125 6.94 -27.69 -2.31
N PRO A 126 8.11 -28.28 -2.62
CA PRO A 126 8.84 -28.01 -3.86
C PRO A 126 8.04 -28.34 -5.14
N ASN A 127 7.09 -29.29 -5.05
CA ASN A 127 6.28 -29.72 -6.19
C ASN A 127 5.10 -28.77 -6.49
N ILE A 128 4.68 -27.96 -5.51
CA ILE A 128 3.52 -27.07 -5.61
C ILE A 128 3.99 -25.63 -5.78
N TYR A 129 4.93 -25.22 -4.94
CA TYR A 129 5.44 -23.87 -4.95
C TYR A 129 6.37 -23.66 -6.14
N LYS A 130 5.97 -22.75 -7.03
CA LYS A 130 6.81 -22.28 -8.14
C LYS A 130 7.39 -20.94 -7.77
N GLU A 131 8.71 -20.83 -7.85
CA GLU A 131 9.41 -19.57 -7.62
C GLU A 131 8.92 -18.48 -8.58
N ASN A 132 8.70 -17.28 -8.04
CA ASN A 132 8.13 -16.12 -8.73
C ASN A 132 6.70 -16.31 -9.26
N GLY A 133 5.97 -17.32 -8.77
CA GLY A 133 4.58 -17.56 -9.13
C GLY A 133 3.59 -16.72 -8.33
N GLU A 134 4.02 -16.12 -7.22
CA GLU A 134 3.13 -15.50 -6.24
C GLU A 134 2.48 -14.22 -6.74
N ILE A 135 1.21 -14.06 -6.37
CA ILE A 135 0.46 -12.85 -6.72
C ILE A 135 0.95 -11.71 -5.80
N PRO A 136 1.35 -10.54 -6.33
CA PRO A 136 1.86 -9.45 -5.50
C PRO A 136 0.87 -8.96 -4.44
N LEU A 137 1.37 -8.65 -3.23
CA LEU A 137 0.53 -8.24 -2.09
C LEU A 137 -0.34 -7.02 -2.39
N ASN A 138 0.25 -6.00 -3.01
CA ASN A 138 -0.43 -4.75 -3.37
C ASN A 138 -1.60 -5.00 -4.34
N ARG A 139 -1.49 -5.99 -5.24
CA ARG A 139 -2.55 -6.33 -6.19
C ARG A 139 -3.75 -6.93 -5.45
N VAL A 140 -3.51 -7.89 -4.56
CA VAL A 140 -4.58 -8.51 -3.76
C VAL A 140 -5.20 -7.50 -2.80
N TRP A 141 -4.39 -6.62 -2.20
CA TRP A 141 -4.88 -5.55 -1.35
C TRP A 141 -5.86 -4.62 -2.10
N LYS A 142 -5.54 -4.20 -3.33
CA LYS A 142 -6.45 -3.38 -4.13
C LYS A 142 -7.81 -4.06 -4.34
N ILE A 143 -7.82 -5.36 -4.61
CA ILE A 143 -9.06 -6.14 -4.77
C ILE A 143 -9.83 -6.18 -3.44
N PHE A 144 -9.13 -6.51 -2.35
CA PHE A 144 -9.67 -6.60 -0.99
C PHE A 144 -10.36 -5.30 -0.53
N VAL A 145 -9.76 -4.14 -0.81
CA VAL A 145 -10.32 -2.85 -0.37
C VAL A 145 -11.31 -2.23 -1.37
N LYS A 146 -11.33 -2.69 -2.63
CA LYS A 146 -12.07 -2.07 -3.75
C LYS A 146 -13.51 -1.73 -3.40
N HIS A 147 -14.29 -2.73 -3.02
CA HIS A 147 -15.72 -2.58 -2.77
C HIS A 147 -16.00 -1.72 -1.53
N ALA A 148 -15.25 -1.95 -0.46
CA ALA A 148 -15.45 -1.26 0.81
C ALA A 148 -15.10 0.24 0.71
N LEU A 149 -13.98 0.60 0.07
CA LEU A 149 -13.61 1.99 -0.15
C LEU A 149 -14.54 2.68 -1.15
N GLY A 150 -14.92 1.99 -2.24
CA GLY A 150 -15.87 2.55 -3.21
C GLY A 150 -17.22 2.87 -2.57
N LYS A 151 -17.75 1.94 -1.75
CA LYS A 151 -18.98 2.15 -0.98
C LYS A 151 -18.84 3.29 0.03
N TYR A 152 -17.73 3.34 0.77
CA TYR A 152 -17.51 4.37 1.80
C TYR A 152 -17.43 5.79 1.21
N LEU A 153 -16.74 5.93 0.08
CA LEU A 153 -16.54 7.23 -0.58
C LEU A 153 -17.71 7.63 -1.48
N GLY A 154 -18.59 6.70 -1.86
CA GLY A 154 -19.59 6.92 -2.90
C GLY A 154 -18.96 7.19 -4.26
N LYS A 155 -17.79 6.59 -4.52
CA LYS A 155 -16.99 6.77 -5.74
C LYS A 155 -16.63 5.42 -6.34
N ILE A 156 -16.36 5.38 -7.65
CA ILE A 156 -15.95 4.16 -8.36
C ILE A 156 -14.45 3.96 -8.16
N PHE A 157 -14.07 2.79 -7.63
CA PHE A 157 -12.67 2.39 -7.57
C PHE A 157 -12.25 1.84 -8.95
N GLU A 158 -11.27 2.49 -9.58
CA GLU A 158 -10.63 2.01 -10.80
C GLU A 158 -9.13 1.81 -10.61
N ASN A 159 -8.63 0.65 -11.05
CA ASN A 159 -7.21 0.38 -11.09
C ASN A 159 -6.63 0.84 -12.44
N SER A 160 -6.67 2.14 -12.70
CA SER A 160 -6.12 2.77 -13.91
C SER A 160 -5.04 3.77 -13.56
N ASP A 161 -3.98 3.78 -14.37
CA ASP A 161 -2.91 4.78 -14.30
C ASP A 161 -3.34 6.13 -14.89
N THR A 162 -4.49 6.18 -15.58
CA THR A 162 -5.07 7.40 -16.16
C THR A 162 -6.08 8.09 -15.25
N CYS A 163 -6.33 7.55 -14.05
CA CYS A 163 -7.26 8.16 -13.10
C CYS A 163 -6.62 9.41 -12.51
N ASP A 164 -7.29 10.57 -12.53
CA ASP A 164 -6.69 11.81 -12.02
C ASP A 164 -6.70 11.92 -10.48
N PHE A 165 -7.57 11.16 -9.80
CA PHE A 165 -7.74 11.21 -8.36
C PHE A 165 -7.14 9.97 -7.68
N PHE A 166 -6.08 10.20 -6.89
CA PHE A 166 -5.29 9.16 -6.24
C PHE A 166 -5.40 9.26 -4.73
N ILE A 167 -5.66 8.13 -4.09
CA ILE A 167 -5.59 7.98 -2.64
C ILE A 167 -4.39 7.08 -2.31
N ASN A 168 -3.39 7.61 -1.61
CA ASN A 168 -2.27 6.83 -1.12
C ASN A 168 -2.42 6.53 0.37
N VAL A 169 -2.53 5.25 0.70
CA VAL A 169 -2.58 4.77 2.09
C VAL A 169 -1.17 4.36 2.51
N THR A 170 -0.68 4.85 3.64
CA THR A 170 0.62 4.49 4.20
C THR A 170 0.43 3.71 5.49
N MET A 171 0.90 2.47 5.49
CA MET A 171 0.85 1.58 6.66
C MET A 171 2.21 1.54 7.34
N GLU A 172 2.19 1.49 8.67
CA GLU A 172 3.37 1.27 9.50
C GLU A 172 3.20 0.03 10.37
N TYR A 173 4.34 -0.44 10.86
CA TYR A 173 4.42 -1.57 11.78
C TYR A 173 5.50 -1.30 12.80
N GLU A 174 5.16 -1.48 14.07
CA GLU A 174 5.99 -1.06 15.20
C GLU A 174 7.36 -1.76 15.22
N GLN A 175 7.40 -3.03 14.80
CA GLN A 175 8.62 -3.83 14.82
C GLN A 175 9.37 -3.85 13.48
N ASP A 176 9.01 -2.97 12.53
CA ASP A 176 9.58 -2.95 11.18
C ASP A 176 11.12 -2.87 11.21
N ILE A 177 11.66 -1.90 11.95
CA ILE A 177 13.11 -1.69 12.06
C ILE A 177 13.77 -2.85 12.82
N MET A 178 13.13 -3.39 13.85
CA MET A 178 13.66 -4.50 14.64
C MET A 178 13.85 -5.74 13.77
N GLU A 179 12.85 -6.09 12.96
CA GLU A 179 12.95 -7.21 12.02
C GLU A 179 14.02 -6.97 10.96
N LEU A 180 14.06 -5.77 10.37
CA LEU A 180 15.03 -5.42 9.34
C LEU A 180 16.48 -5.39 9.84
N ASN A 181 16.71 -5.23 11.15
CA ASN A 181 18.06 -5.33 11.71
C ASN A 181 18.69 -6.72 11.54
N HIS A 182 17.93 -7.79 11.31
CA HIS A 182 18.49 -9.10 10.97
C HIS A 182 19.25 -9.07 9.63
N LEU A 183 18.83 -8.24 8.67
CA LEU A 183 19.53 -8.07 7.39
C LEU A 183 20.93 -7.45 7.55
N LYS A 184 21.18 -6.68 8.63
CA LYS A 184 22.53 -6.19 8.92
C LYS A 184 23.48 -7.33 9.29
N LYS A 185 22.99 -8.39 9.92
CA LYS A 185 23.80 -9.56 10.28
C LYS A 185 24.14 -10.39 9.04
N MET A 186 23.19 -10.51 8.11
CA MET A 186 23.35 -11.25 6.86
C MET A 186 24.22 -10.47 5.84
N GLN A 187 24.03 -9.15 5.75
CA GLN A 187 24.68 -8.28 4.76
C GLN A 187 25.41 -7.09 5.41
N PRO A 188 26.41 -7.33 6.28
CA PRO A 188 27.05 -6.27 7.08
C PRO A 188 27.70 -5.21 6.21
N LYS A 189 28.52 -5.61 5.22
CA LYS A 189 29.22 -4.69 4.31
C LYS A 189 28.27 -3.72 3.60
N MET A 190 27.16 -4.24 3.08
CA MET A 190 26.17 -3.45 2.36
C MET A 190 25.53 -2.37 3.26
N TYR A 191 25.19 -2.71 4.50
CA TYR A 191 24.54 -1.77 5.41
C TYR A 191 25.54 -0.83 6.12
N GLU A 192 26.79 -1.24 6.32
CA GLU A 192 27.88 -0.37 6.75
C GLU A 192 28.14 0.75 5.72
N GLU A 193 28.28 0.41 4.44
CA GLU A 193 28.43 1.40 3.36
C GLU A 193 27.23 2.36 3.28
N ARG A 194 26.00 1.86 3.43
CA ARG A 194 24.80 2.72 3.45
C ARG A 194 24.76 3.64 4.67
N SER A 195 25.22 3.17 5.82
CA SER A 195 25.25 3.96 7.05
C SER A 195 26.22 5.15 6.97
N THR A 196 27.32 5.03 6.22
CA THR A 196 28.27 6.13 5.98
C THR A 196 27.75 7.09 4.92
N GLN A 197 27.01 6.61 3.93
CA GLN A 197 26.46 7.40 2.82
C GLN A 197 25.07 8.02 3.13
N ARG A 198 24.84 8.53 4.34
CA ARG A 198 23.51 9.02 4.79
C ARG A 198 22.89 10.05 3.85
N ARG A 199 23.69 10.96 3.27
CA ARG A 199 23.22 11.98 2.32
C ARG A 199 22.67 11.37 1.02
N LYS A 200 23.26 10.28 0.53
CA LYS A 200 22.83 9.61 -0.71
C LYS A 200 21.48 8.89 -0.54
N TYR A 201 21.21 8.39 0.67
CA TYR A 201 20.01 7.62 0.98
C TYR A 201 18.98 8.41 1.80
N ASN A 202 19.09 9.75 1.85
CA ASN A 202 18.18 10.62 2.61
C ASN A 202 18.00 10.20 4.08
N GLY A 203 19.01 9.58 4.68
CA GLY A 203 18.96 9.06 6.04
C GLY A 203 18.19 7.74 6.23
N GLU A 204 17.58 7.18 5.18
CA GLU A 204 16.82 5.92 5.23
C GLU A 204 17.74 4.71 5.00
N LEU A 205 17.97 3.93 6.05
CA LEU A 205 18.88 2.78 5.98
C LEU A 205 18.24 1.58 5.25
N PHE A 206 16.96 1.34 5.49
CA PHE A 206 16.21 0.19 4.99
C PHE A 206 15.17 0.59 3.93
N SER A 207 15.60 1.32 2.90
CA SER A 207 14.71 1.62 1.79
C SER A 207 14.22 0.33 1.12
N ARG A 208 12.99 0.32 0.60
CA ARG A 208 12.38 -0.85 -0.06
C ARG A 208 13.31 -1.48 -1.11
N LYS A 209 13.91 -0.66 -1.97
CA LYS A 209 14.88 -1.11 -2.99
C LYS A 209 16.13 -1.72 -2.35
N GLY A 210 16.61 -1.14 -1.26
CA GLY A 210 17.74 -1.68 -0.50
C GLY A 210 17.45 -3.05 0.10
N VAL A 211 16.29 -3.23 0.71
CA VAL A 211 15.88 -4.52 1.26
C VAL A 211 15.76 -5.58 0.17
N ILE A 212 15.13 -5.26 -0.97
CA ILE A 212 15.05 -6.18 -2.12
C ILE A 212 16.46 -6.59 -2.59
N THR A 213 17.38 -5.64 -2.75
CA THR A 213 18.76 -5.94 -3.14
C THR A 213 19.46 -6.83 -2.12
N ALA A 214 19.33 -6.54 -0.82
CA ALA A 214 19.96 -7.35 0.23
C ALA A 214 19.44 -8.79 0.23
N LEU A 215 18.13 -8.98 0.11
CA LEU A 215 17.50 -10.30 0.04
C LEU A 215 17.95 -11.08 -1.21
N SER A 216 18.11 -10.40 -2.36
CA SER A 216 18.50 -11.07 -3.61
C SER A 216 19.92 -11.63 -3.61
N ILE A 217 20.80 -11.13 -2.73
CA ILE A 217 22.19 -11.59 -2.59
C ILE A 217 22.42 -12.41 -1.30
N THR A 218 21.37 -12.63 -0.51
CA THR A 218 21.48 -13.41 0.74
C THR A 218 21.21 -14.87 0.43
N GLU A 219 22.18 -15.72 0.77
CA GLU A 219 22.05 -17.18 0.61
C GLU A 219 21.04 -17.75 1.62
N SER A 220 20.37 -18.84 1.23
CA SER A 220 19.29 -19.43 2.05
C SER A 220 19.81 -19.95 3.39
N GLU A 221 21.03 -20.51 3.48
CA GLU A 221 21.57 -20.98 4.75
C GLU A 221 21.84 -19.82 5.72
N ASP A 222 22.38 -18.71 5.22
CA ASP A 222 22.64 -17.54 6.05
C ASP A 222 21.34 -16.85 6.49
N PHE A 223 20.33 -16.85 5.62
CA PHE A 223 19.01 -16.37 5.97
C PHE A 223 18.41 -17.17 7.13
N ILE A 224 18.35 -18.50 7.01
CA ILE A 224 17.76 -19.41 8.02
C ILE A 224 18.48 -19.27 9.37
N LYS A 225 19.80 -19.04 9.36
CA LYS A 225 20.59 -18.84 10.57
C LYS A 225 20.25 -17.55 11.32
N ASN A 226 19.82 -16.51 10.59
CA ASN A 226 19.67 -15.17 11.13
C ASN A 226 18.21 -14.69 11.24
N TYR A 227 17.23 -15.38 10.65
CA TYR A 227 15.81 -15.02 10.71
C TYR A 227 14.92 -16.29 10.69
N PRO A 228 13.80 -16.31 11.44
CA PRO A 228 12.93 -17.48 11.51
C PRO A 228 12.29 -17.84 10.17
N VAL A 229 12.25 -19.14 9.86
CA VAL A 229 11.63 -19.73 8.67
C VAL A 229 10.75 -20.91 9.12
N PRO A 230 9.40 -20.81 9.06
CA PRO A 230 8.60 -19.69 8.54
C PRO A 230 8.63 -18.45 9.46
N PRO A 231 8.11 -17.29 9.01
CA PRO A 231 8.02 -16.10 9.84
C PRO A 231 7.18 -16.34 11.09
N GLU A 232 7.57 -15.71 12.20
CA GLU A 232 6.83 -15.79 13.47
C GLU A 232 5.54 -14.96 13.44
N ILE A 233 4.60 -15.32 14.32
CA ILE A 233 3.38 -14.53 14.52
C ILE A 233 3.76 -13.14 15.04
N PRO A 234 3.41 -12.05 14.33
CA PRO A 234 3.73 -10.70 14.77
C PRO A 234 2.97 -10.34 16.06
N PRO A 235 3.59 -9.57 16.97
CA PRO A 235 2.98 -9.17 18.24
C PRO A 235 1.85 -8.15 18.07
N SER A 236 1.80 -7.44 16.93
CA SER A 236 0.83 -6.39 16.65
C SER A 236 0.44 -6.35 15.18
N PHE A 237 -0.75 -5.82 14.91
CA PHE A 237 -1.18 -5.50 13.55
C PHE A 237 -0.42 -4.29 13.01
N LEU A 238 -0.33 -4.20 11.69
CA LEU A 238 -0.02 -2.92 11.07
C LEU A 238 -1.10 -1.86 11.39
N PHE A 239 -0.72 -0.60 11.27
CA PHE A 239 -1.60 0.53 11.49
C PHE A 239 -1.50 1.59 10.40
N VAL A 240 -2.57 2.35 10.21
CA VAL A 240 -2.62 3.44 9.22
C VAL A 240 -1.83 4.63 9.78
N LYS A 241 -0.69 4.96 9.16
CA LYS A 241 0.09 6.17 9.46
C LYS A 241 -0.55 7.40 8.80
N ASP A 242 -0.82 7.28 7.51
CA ASP A 242 -1.28 8.41 6.71
C ASP A 242 -2.16 7.97 5.55
N ILE A 243 -3.09 8.86 5.19
CA ILE A 243 -3.88 8.74 3.97
C ILE A 243 -3.78 10.09 3.27
N GLU A 244 -3.19 10.06 2.09
CA GLU A 244 -2.97 11.24 1.26
C GLU A 244 -3.91 11.19 0.06
N CYS A 245 -4.67 12.26 -0.14
CA CYS A 245 -5.55 12.43 -1.30
C CYS A 245 -4.89 13.43 -2.25
N LYS A 246 -4.74 13.06 -3.51
CA LYS A 246 -4.10 13.88 -4.56
C LYS A 246 -4.95 13.86 -5.81
N HIS A 247 -5.06 15.01 -6.46
CA HIS A 247 -5.63 15.12 -7.80
C HIS A 247 -4.56 15.64 -8.75
N ASN A 248 -4.55 15.15 -9.99
CA ASN A 248 -3.72 15.75 -11.04
C ASN A 248 -4.05 17.22 -11.21
N SER A 249 -3.05 18.02 -11.60
CA SER A 249 -3.27 19.44 -11.85
C SER A 249 -4.29 19.63 -12.97
N ILE A 250 -5.22 20.56 -12.77
CA ILE A 250 -6.09 21.07 -13.82
C ILE A 250 -5.38 22.26 -14.47
N PHE A 251 -5.39 22.30 -15.80
CA PHE A 251 -4.73 23.35 -16.57
C PHE A 251 -5.75 24.28 -17.20
N PHE A 252 -5.57 25.58 -16.99
CA PHE A 252 -6.33 26.62 -17.67
C PHE A 252 -5.44 27.23 -18.76
N ALA A 253 -5.95 27.28 -19.99
CA ALA A 253 -5.29 27.92 -21.11
C ALA A 253 -6.21 28.98 -21.72
N GLY A 254 -5.63 30.07 -22.21
CA GLY A 254 -6.36 31.17 -22.79
C GLY A 254 -5.42 32.23 -23.35
N ARG A 255 -5.99 33.35 -23.80
CA ARG A 255 -5.24 34.54 -24.21
C ARG A 255 -5.62 35.69 -23.30
N TYR A 256 -4.65 36.55 -23.00
CA TYR A 256 -4.86 37.80 -22.28
C TYR A 256 -4.36 38.96 -23.15
N THR A 257 -4.91 40.15 -22.92
CA THR A 257 -4.40 41.38 -23.53
C THR A 257 -3.83 42.26 -22.44
N LYS A 258 -2.57 42.62 -22.59
CA LYS A 258 -1.85 43.51 -21.66
C LYS A 258 -1.82 44.93 -22.22
N TYR A 259 -2.62 45.80 -21.63
CA TYR A 259 -2.67 47.22 -22.03
C TYR A 259 -1.66 48.10 -21.29
N SER A 260 -1.27 47.72 -20.07
CA SER A 260 -0.30 48.48 -19.26
C SER A 260 1.14 48.18 -19.65
N ARG A 261 1.96 49.23 -19.79
CA ARG A 261 3.42 49.13 -19.97
C ARG A 261 4.19 49.00 -18.65
N GLU A 262 3.54 49.29 -17.53
CA GLU A 262 4.14 49.28 -16.18
C GLU A 262 3.80 48.01 -15.39
N LEU A 263 3.21 47.01 -16.06
CA LEU A 263 2.84 45.73 -15.47
C LEU A 263 3.80 44.63 -15.94
N SER A 264 4.39 43.84 -15.03
CA SER A 264 5.22 42.70 -15.40
C SER A 264 4.40 41.47 -15.78
N GLN A 265 5.03 40.50 -16.46
CA GLN A 265 4.40 39.23 -16.81
C GLN A 265 4.17 38.33 -15.58
N SER A 266 5.22 38.14 -14.81
CA SER A 266 5.25 37.41 -13.53
C SER A 266 5.66 38.36 -12.40
N PRO A 267 5.44 37.99 -11.12
CA PRO A 267 5.81 38.83 -9.99
C PRO A 267 7.30 39.18 -10.07
N TRP A 268 7.61 40.47 -10.17
CA TRP A 268 8.98 40.93 -10.24
C TRP A 268 9.47 41.23 -8.81
N VAL A 269 10.40 40.41 -8.33
CA VAL A 269 10.93 40.47 -6.97
C VAL A 269 12.44 40.55 -7.04
N ILE A 270 13.03 41.58 -6.42
CA ILE A 270 14.47 41.77 -6.28
C ILE A 270 14.76 41.79 -4.78
N ASP A 271 15.69 40.95 -4.32
CA ASP A 271 16.08 40.82 -2.91
C ASP A 271 14.89 40.63 -1.94
N GLY A 272 13.86 39.91 -2.38
CA GLY A 272 12.64 39.65 -1.60
C GLY A 272 11.64 40.80 -1.57
N VAL A 273 11.94 41.93 -2.22
CA VAL A 273 11.06 43.09 -2.34
C VAL A 273 10.40 43.11 -3.72
N LYS A 274 9.08 43.21 -3.74
CA LYS A 274 8.32 43.40 -4.98
C LYS A 274 8.66 44.77 -5.58
N THR A 275 9.16 44.77 -6.82
CA THR A 275 9.49 45.99 -7.55
C THR A 275 8.28 46.62 -8.23
N MET A 276 7.27 45.81 -8.52
CA MET A 276 5.95 46.24 -9.03
C MET A 276 4.86 45.75 -8.07
N GLU A 277 3.76 46.49 -7.99
CA GLU A 277 2.64 46.16 -7.11
C GLU A 277 2.01 44.78 -7.44
N THR A 278 1.89 44.49 -8.74
CA THR A 278 1.25 43.27 -9.26
C THR A 278 1.82 42.86 -10.61
N SER A 279 1.36 41.73 -11.14
CA SER A 279 1.75 41.17 -12.43
C SER A 279 0.54 40.58 -13.17
N VAL A 280 0.67 40.36 -14.48
CA VAL A 280 -0.36 39.67 -15.29
C VAL A 280 -0.73 38.32 -14.64
N GLN A 281 0.30 37.56 -14.24
CA GLN A 281 0.15 36.32 -13.49
C GLN A 281 -0.73 36.51 -12.25
N GLU A 282 -0.42 37.46 -11.37
CA GLU A 282 -1.17 37.63 -10.12
C GLU A 282 -2.63 38.03 -10.39
N ILE A 283 -2.86 38.94 -11.33
CA ILE A 283 -4.22 39.38 -11.70
C ILE A 283 -5.09 38.20 -12.17
N ILE A 284 -4.58 37.39 -13.11
CA ILE A 284 -5.31 36.24 -13.64
C ILE A 284 -5.50 35.18 -12.54
N PHE A 285 -4.45 34.87 -11.79
CA PHE A 285 -4.48 33.77 -10.82
C PHE A 285 -5.27 34.09 -9.57
N ASP A 286 -5.24 35.32 -9.07
CA ASP A 286 -6.06 35.72 -7.92
C ASP A 286 -7.54 35.61 -8.25
N SER A 287 -7.92 35.88 -9.50
CA SER A 287 -9.30 35.71 -9.98
C SER A 287 -9.70 34.23 -9.97
N ILE A 288 -8.86 33.35 -10.52
CA ILE A 288 -9.11 31.88 -10.54
C ILE A 288 -9.15 31.31 -9.12
N LYS A 289 -8.21 31.72 -8.26
CA LYS A 289 -8.11 31.27 -6.86
C LYS A 289 -9.38 31.58 -6.08
N LYS A 290 -9.96 32.76 -6.28
CA LYS A 290 -11.23 33.17 -5.66
C LYS A 290 -12.38 32.28 -6.08
N VAL A 291 -12.49 31.96 -7.37
CA VAL A 291 -13.57 31.09 -7.90
C VAL A 291 -13.44 29.66 -7.40
N LEU A 292 -12.22 29.11 -7.36
CA LEU A 292 -11.97 27.71 -7.02
C LEU A 292 -11.73 27.46 -5.51
N GLY A 293 -11.73 28.49 -4.67
CA GLY A 293 -11.52 28.35 -3.23
C GLY A 293 -10.16 27.74 -2.84
N LEU A 294 -9.12 27.91 -3.67
CA LEU A 294 -7.84 27.20 -3.50
C LEU A 294 -7.01 27.76 -2.33
N VAL A 295 -6.63 26.89 -1.39
CA VAL A 295 -5.93 27.27 -0.13
C VAL A 295 -4.40 27.13 -0.22
N LYS A 296 -3.82 26.35 -1.14
CA LYS A 296 -2.35 26.20 -1.33
C LYS A 296 -1.89 25.96 -2.77
N THR A 297 -0.63 26.33 -3.00
CA THR A 297 0.27 26.30 -4.17
C THR A 297 -0.31 25.87 -5.52
N VAL A 298 -0.68 26.87 -6.33
CA VAL A 298 -0.88 26.73 -7.78
C VAL A 298 0.40 27.20 -8.48
N ARG A 299 0.95 26.40 -9.39
CA ARG A 299 2.05 26.84 -10.27
C ARG A 299 1.44 27.50 -11.49
N CYS A 300 1.65 28.80 -11.61
CA CYS A 300 1.33 29.58 -12.79
C CYS A 300 2.54 29.64 -13.72
N TYR A 301 2.31 29.42 -15.00
CA TYR A 301 3.23 29.83 -16.06
C TYR A 301 2.45 30.68 -17.06
N VAL A 302 2.87 31.94 -17.27
CA VAL A 302 2.34 32.80 -18.33
C VAL A 302 3.44 32.97 -19.37
N THR A 303 3.26 32.37 -20.55
CA THR A 303 4.20 32.46 -21.67
C THR A 303 3.75 33.52 -22.67
N GLU A 304 4.69 34.07 -23.45
CA GLU A 304 4.41 34.95 -24.60
C GLU A 304 3.81 34.17 -25.78
#